data_AF-A0A7J2V9B2-F1
#
_entry.id   AF-A0A7J2V9B2-F1
#
_cell.length_a   1.000
_cell.length_b   1.000
_cell.length_c   1.000
_cell.angle_alpha   90.00
_cell.angle_beta   90.00
_cell.angle_gamma   90.00
#
_symmetry.space_group_name_H-M   'P 1'
#
loop_
_entity.id
_entity.type
_entity.pdbx_description
1 polymer ?
#
loop_
_entity_poly.entity_id
_entity_poly.type
_entity_poly.pdbx_seq_one_letter_code
_entity_poly.pdbx_strand_id
1 'polypeptide(L)'
;MKCILSKDRKSILIREVVNHVYVERVIYDLNPILLSKGYNPIYYFEGSPQISEGGLSVTIKLSKELTSEDWLFVKRLVELTGFKTIEGG
;
A
#
# COMPACT_ATOMS: atom_id res chain seq x y z
N MET A 1 11.84 -3.45 0.52
CA MET A 1 10.38 -3.24 0.57
C MET A 1 10.02 -2.08 -0.32
N LYS A 2 9.05 -2.27 -1.23
CA LYS A 2 8.64 -1.24 -2.20
C LYS A 2 7.13 -1.04 -2.09
N CYS A 3 6.70 0.20 -2.22
CA CYS A 3 5.30 0.53 -2.43
C CYS A 3 5.16 1.05 -3.86
N ILE A 4 4.30 0.41 -4.63
CA ILE A 4 3.94 0.80 -5.99
C ILE A 4 2.55 1.41 -5.89
N LEU A 5 2.47 2.71 -6.19
CA LEU A 5 1.18 3.35 -6.32
C LEU A 5 0.77 3.30 -7.81
N SER A 6 -0.43 2.80 -8.12
CA SER A 6 -0.86 2.63 -9.52
C SER A 6 -1.27 3.94 -10.18
N LYS A 7 -0.94 4.12 -11.47
CA LYS A 7 -1.28 5.34 -12.22
C LYS A 7 -2.78 5.67 -12.25
N ASP A 8 -3.65 4.67 -12.25
CA ASP A 8 -5.11 4.85 -12.17
C ASP A 8 -5.58 5.32 -10.79
N ARG A 9 -4.69 5.40 -9.80
CA ARG A 9 -4.95 5.83 -8.43
C ARG A 9 -6.05 5.04 -7.72
N LYS A 10 -6.38 3.84 -8.21
CA LYS A 10 -7.33 2.92 -7.60
C LYS A 10 -6.67 1.79 -6.84
N SER A 11 -5.33 1.70 -6.89
CA SER A 11 -4.64 0.66 -6.15
C SER A 11 -3.31 1.11 -5.55
N ILE A 12 -3.01 0.50 -4.41
CA ILE A 12 -1.76 0.64 -3.68
C ILE A 12 -1.19 -0.77 -3.57
N LEU A 13 0.04 -0.97 -4.02
CA LEU A 13 0.66 -2.28 -4.12
C LEU A 13 1.96 -2.30 -3.31
N ILE A 14 1.94 -2.99 -2.18
CA ILE A 14 3.09 -3.17 -1.31
C ILE A 14 3.77 -4.49 -1.69
N ARG A 15 5.09 -4.49 -1.93
CA ARG A 15 5.85 -5.68 -2.37
C ARG A 15 7.17 -5.82 -1.63
N GLU A 16 7.76 -7.01 -1.75
CA GLU A 16 9.07 -7.35 -1.19
C GLU A 16 9.10 -7.13 0.33
N VAL A 17 8.00 -7.46 1.01
CA VAL A 17 7.88 -7.35 2.46
C VAL A 17 8.48 -8.59 3.08
N VAL A 18 9.59 -8.41 3.79
CA VAL A 18 10.32 -9.50 4.45
C VAL A 18 9.81 -9.80 5.86
N ASN A 19 8.99 -8.91 6.43
CA ASN A 19 8.39 -9.08 7.76
C ASN A 19 6.96 -8.50 7.78
N HIS A 20 5.99 -9.33 8.17
CA HIS A 20 4.56 -9.00 8.21
C HIS A 20 4.24 -7.76 9.07
N VAL A 21 5.04 -7.49 10.12
CA VAL A 21 4.85 -6.33 11.01
C VAL A 21 4.87 -5.00 10.24
N TYR A 22 5.67 -4.88 9.18
CA TYR A 22 5.70 -3.67 8.37
C TYR A 22 4.40 -3.46 7.59
N VAL A 23 3.81 -4.55 7.07
CA VAL A 23 2.53 -4.50 6.37
C VAL A 23 1.39 -4.19 7.33
N GLU A 24 1.36 -4.83 8.50
CA GLU A 24 0.35 -4.56 9.50
C GLU A 24 0.35 -3.09 9.92
N ARG A 25 1.53 -2.51 10.15
CA ARG A 25 1.66 -1.09 10.49
C ARG A 25 1.14 -0.17 9.39
N VAL A 26 1.54 -0.42 8.14
CA VAL A 26 1.05 0.37 7.00
C VAL A 26 -0.46 0.28 6.83
N ILE A 27 -1.03 -0.92 6.97
CA ILE A 27 -2.47 -1.12 6.89
C ILE A 27 -3.18 -0.42 8.06
N TYR A 28 -2.65 -0.55 9.27
CA TYR A 28 -3.21 0.09 10.47
C TYR A 28 -3.27 1.61 10.32
N ASP A 29 -2.24 2.23 9.74
CA ASP A 29 -2.18 3.67 9.54
C ASP A 29 -3.04 4.11 8.33
N LEU A 30 -3.04 3.36 7.22
CA LEU A 30 -3.78 3.72 6.00
C LEU A 30 -5.29 3.47 6.10
N ASN A 31 -5.70 2.34 6.67
CA ASN A 31 -7.09 1.88 6.64
C ASN A 31 -8.10 2.92 7.20
N PRO A 32 -7.90 3.51 8.40
CA PRO A 32 -8.85 4.51 8.92
C PRO A 32 -8.93 5.77 8.03
N ILE A 33 -7.83 6.15 7.38
CA ILE A 33 -7.78 7.32 6.50
C ILE A 33 -8.53 7.04 5.19
N LEU A 34 -8.30 5.86 4.60
CA LEU A 34 -9.01 5.44 3.39
C LEU A 34 -10.51 5.27 3.64
N LEU A 35 -10.89 4.66 4.77
CA LEU A 35 -12.29 4.48 5.16
C LEU A 35 -13.00 5.79 5.47
N SER A 36 -12.38 6.69 6.24
CA SER A 36 -12.99 7.99 6.59
C SER A 36 -13.25 8.88 5.37
N LYS A 37 -12.45 8.72 4.30
CA LYS A 37 -12.66 9.40 3.01
C LYS A 37 -13.52 8.61 2.01
N GLY A 38 -14.06 7.46 2.42
CA GLY A 38 -15.01 6.65 1.64
C GLY A 38 -14.38 5.95 0.44
N TYR A 39 -13.12 5.53 0.54
CA TYR A 39 -12.42 4.77 -0.50
C TYR A 39 -12.66 3.26 -0.46
N ASN A 40 -13.25 2.74 0.62
CA ASN A 40 -13.61 1.31 0.79
C ASN A 40 -12.51 0.33 0.33
N PRO A 41 -11.35 0.31 1.01
CA PRO A 41 -10.23 -0.53 0.60
C PRO A 41 -10.53 -2.02 0.73
N ILE A 42 -10.14 -2.80 -0.27
CA ILE A 42 -10.16 -4.27 -0.29
C ILE A 42 -8.72 -4.76 -0.38
N TYR A 43 -8.34 -5.65 0.54
CA TYR A 43 -6.97 -6.12 0.71
C TYR A 43 -6.81 -7.53 0.13
N TYR A 44 -5.81 -7.70 -0.72
CA TYR A 44 -5.39 -8.99 -1.27
C TYR A 44 -3.96 -9.25 -0.84
N PHE A 45 -3.74 -10.38 -0.17
CA PHE A 45 -2.43 -10.79 0.32
C PHE A 45 -1.94 -11.96 -0.53
N GLU A 46 -0.72 -11.83 -1.07
CA GLU A 46 -0.09 -12.83 -1.91
C GLU A 46 1.34 -13.10 -1.44
N GLY A 47 1.75 -14.37 -1.51
CA GLY A 47 3.07 -14.81 -1.06
C GLY A 47 3.18 -15.00 0.45
N SER A 48 4.42 -15.13 0.93
CA SER A 48 4.73 -15.30 2.35
C SER A 48 5.94 -14.46 2.75
N PRO A 49 6.08 -14.05 4.03
CA PRO A 49 7.21 -13.24 4.47
C PRO A 49 8.50 -14.07 4.46
N GLN A 50 9.19 -14.12 3.32
CA GLN A 50 10.46 -14.80 3.13
C GLN A 50 11.41 -13.96 2.27
N ILE A 51 12.70 -14.02 2.57
CA ILE A 51 13.75 -13.23 1.90
C ILE A 51 14.02 -13.72 0.47
N SER A 52 13.73 -14.99 0.17
CA SER A 52 14.17 -15.69 -1.05
C SER A 52 13.15 -15.76 -2.19
N GLU A 53 11.85 -15.61 -1.95
CA GLU A 53 10.78 -15.78 -2.97
C GLU A 53 9.91 -14.53 -3.16
N GLY A 54 10.52 -13.36 -3.32
CA GLY A 54 9.79 -12.12 -3.64
C GLY A 54 9.04 -11.47 -2.46
N GLY A 55 8.98 -12.15 -1.30
CA GLY A 55 8.38 -11.65 -0.06
C GLY A 55 6.85 -11.56 -0.10
N LEU A 56 6.28 -11.10 1.01
CA LEU A 56 4.85 -10.81 1.08
C LEU A 56 4.52 -9.61 0.18
N SER A 57 3.42 -9.73 -0.57
CA SER A 57 2.84 -8.67 -1.37
C SER A 57 1.40 -8.41 -0.93
N VAL A 58 1.02 -7.13 -0.89
CA VAL A 58 -0.33 -6.69 -0.55
C VAL A 58 -0.83 -5.74 -1.61
N THR A 59 -1.95 -6.09 -2.24
CA THR A 59 -2.69 -5.19 -3.12
C THR A 59 -3.88 -4.63 -2.37
N ILE A 60 -3.98 -3.31 -2.29
CA ILE A 60 -5.12 -2.59 -1.73
C ILE A 60 -5.87 -1.99 -2.91
N LYS A 61 -7.08 -2.49 -3.21
CA LYS A 61 -7.96 -1.92 -4.23
C LYS A 61 -8.96 -0.97 -3.60
N LEU A 62 -9.18 0.17 -4.22
CA LEU A 62 -10.07 1.22 -3.76
C LEU A 62 -11.34 1.26 -4.63
N SER A 63 -12.49 1.57 -4.03
CA SER A 63 -13.76 1.70 -4.76
C SER A 63 -13.80 2.91 -5.70
N LYS A 64 -12.91 3.89 -5.51
CA LYS A 64 -12.78 5.11 -6.32
C LYS A 64 -11.32 5.59 -6.34
N GLU A 65 -11.00 6.48 -7.28
CA GLU A 65 -9.65 7.02 -7.47
C GLU A 65 -9.27 7.97 -6.34
N LEU A 66 -8.02 7.88 -5.87
CA LEU A 66 -7.46 8.86 -4.95
C LEU A 66 -7.36 10.23 -5.63
N THR A 67 -7.78 11.26 -4.90
CA THR A 67 -7.49 12.64 -5.28
C THR A 67 -5.97 12.88 -5.31
N SER A 68 -5.52 13.94 -5.99
CA SER A 68 -4.09 14.29 -6.02
C SER A 68 -3.52 14.57 -4.62
N GLU A 69 -4.33 15.17 -3.74
CA GLU A 69 -3.93 15.42 -2.35
C GLU A 69 -3.81 14.12 -1.56
N ASP A 70 -4.82 13.25 -1.65
CA ASP A 70 -4.83 11.97 -0.95
C ASP A 70 -3.72 11.05 -1.43
N TRP A 71 -3.44 11.07 -2.73
CA TRP A 71 -2.32 10.36 -3.33
C TRP A 71 -0.99 10.79 -2.72
N LEU A 72 -0.74 12.10 -2.64
CA LEU A 72 0.49 12.63 -2.07
C LEU A 72 0.60 12.29 -0.58
N PHE A 73 -0.53 12.35 0.14
CA PHE A 73 -0.60 11.99 1.54
C PHE A 73 -0.26 10.50 1.76
N VAL A 74 -0.91 9.60 1.01
CA VAL A 74 -0.64 8.15 1.05
C VAL A 74 0.83 7.86 0.75
N LYS A 75 1.38 8.49 -0.28
CA LYS A 75 2.80 8.36 -0.65
C LYS A 75 3.71 8.70 0.54
N ARG A 76 3.51 9.86 1.17
CA ARG A 76 4.30 10.30 2.33
C ARG A 76 4.14 9.38 3.53
N LEU A 77 2.91 8.97 3.83
CA LEU A 77 2.64 8.07 4.96
C LEU A 77 3.38 6.74 4.80
N VAL A 78 3.33 6.16 3.61
CA VAL A 78 4.02 4.90 3.32
C VAL A 78 5.54 5.07 3.37
N GLU A 79 6.09 6.19 2.89
CA GLU A 79 7.53 6.48 2.99
C GLU A 79 8.00 6.57 4.45
N LEU A 80 7.20 7.16 5.34
CA LEU A 80 7.51 7.25 6.78
C LEU A 80 7.61 5.88 7.46
N THR A 81 6.95 4.86 6.91
CA THR A 81 7.02 3.48 7.41
C THR A 81 8.22 2.69 6.87
N GLY A 82 9.11 3.32 6.09
CA GLY A 82 10.35 2.73 5.58
C GLY A 82 10.23 2.08 4.20
N PHE A 83 9.11 2.29 3.49
CA PHE A 83 8.92 1.81 2.13
C PHE A 83 9.42 2.84 1.12
N LYS A 84 10.08 2.38 0.05
CA LYS A 84 10.37 3.24 -1.10
C LYS A 84 9.16 3.26 -2.02
N THR A 85 8.62 4.45 -2.29
CA THR A 85 7.47 4.59 -3.19
C THR A 85 7.91 4.75 -4.65
N ILE A 86 7.25 4.03 -5.54
CA ILE A 86 7.48 4.04 -6.98
C ILE A 86 6.12 4.25 -7.65
N GLU A 87 6.08 5.10 -8.67
CA GLU A 87 4.86 5.29 -9.46
C GLU A 87 4.83 4.20 -10.54
N GLY A 88 3.90 3.25 -10.40
CA GLY A 88 3.79 2.07 -11.24
C GLY A 88 3.11 2.35 -12.56
N GLY A 89 3.75 1.90 -13.66
CA GLY A 89 3.30 2.07 -15.04
C GLY A 89 2.06 1.30 -15.40
#